data_AF-A0A4Y7QAW1-F1
#
_entry.id   AF-A0A4Y7QAW1-F1
#
_cell.length_a   1.000
_cell.length_b   1.000
_cell.length_c   1.000
_cell.angle_alpha   90.00
_cell.angle_beta   90.00
_cell.angle_gamma   90.00
#
_symmetry.space_group_name_H-M   'P 1'
#
loop_
_entity.id
_entity.type
_entity.pdbx_description
1 polymer ?
#
loop_
_entity_poly.entity_id
_entity_poly.type
_entity_poly.pdbx_seq_one_letter_code
_entity_poly.pdbx_strand_id
1 'polypeptide(L)'
;MPVTVLSFPLDATRWYLLGQIEYYFSVQNLAQDLFLRKQMDSRGWISIPLIASFNRVKQLTLDAEIVRDVLRLSSLVEVHVGGDHVRLKNQWSQFVLPDAPSSSVNDMSQPDELGEDTTYGEDADEDDEEDDVVFVLGRDAGRSWTPDQRFSNQATPNANH
;
A
#
# COMPACT_ATOMS: atom_id res chain seq x y z
N MET A 1 2.55 -12.01 -24.65
CA MET A 1 3.09 -10.68 -24.32
C MET A 1 2.37 -10.19 -23.08
N PRO A 2 3.06 -9.52 -22.14
CA PRO A 2 2.41 -8.87 -21.02
C PRO A 2 1.38 -7.83 -21.46
N VAL A 3 0.27 -7.76 -20.71
CA VAL A 3 -0.76 -6.71 -20.79
C VAL A 3 -0.30 -5.49 -20.00
N THR A 4 0.40 -5.68 -18.88
CA THR A 4 0.98 -4.56 -18.11
C THR A 4 2.01 -3.80 -18.94
N VAL A 5 1.84 -2.49 -19.03
CA VAL A 5 2.80 -1.56 -19.63
C VAL A 5 3.67 -0.97 -18.52
N LEU A 6 4.97 -1.24 -18.57
CA LEU A 6 5.95 -0.72 -17.61
C LEU A 6 6.78 0.39 -18.25
N SER A 7 7.10 1.42 -17.47
CA SER A 7 7.90 2.57 -17.91
C SER A 7 9.41 2.30 -17.94
N PHE A 8 9.84 1.12 -17.53
CA PHE A 8 11.23 0.71 -17.44
C PHE A 8 11.44 -0.66 -18.09
N PRO A 9 12.65 -0.94 -18.63
CA PRO A 9 12.94 -2.22 -19.24
C PRO A 9 12.98 -3.34 -18.19
N LEU A 10 12.44 -4.51 -18.55
CA LEU A 10 12.56 -5.75 -17.78
C LEU A 10 13.54 -6.71 -18.45
N ASP A 11 14.23 -7.51 -17.64
CA ASP A 11 14.98 -8.66 -18.14
C ASP A 11 14.05 -9.64 -18.86
N ALA A 12 14.58 -10.36 -19.84
CA ALA A 12 13.80 -11.31 -20.65
C ALA A 12 12.99 -12.29 -19.78
N THR A 13 13.60 -12.85 -18.73
CA THR A 13 12.92 -13.77 -17.81
C THR A 13 11.72 -13.12 -17.13
N ARG A 14 11.88 -11.91 -16.58
CA ARG A 14 10.80 -11.18 -15.91
C ARG A 14 9.70 -10.79 -16.89
N TRP A 15 10.07 -10.39 -18.11
CA TRP A 15 9.12 -10.07 -19.18
C TRP A 15 8.24 -11.26 -19.57
N TYR A 16 8.84 -12.43 -19.85
CA TYR A 16 8.06 -13.63 -20.19
C TYR A 16 7.24 -14.13 -19.02
N LEU A 17 7.78 -14.06 -17.80
CA LEU A 17 7.09 -14.47 -16.59
C LEU A 17 5.84 -13.61 -16.33
N LEU A 18 5.95 -12.29 -16.51
CA LEU A 18 4.84 -11.35 -16.36
C LEU A 18 3.69 -11.72 -17.29
N GLY A 19 3.99 -11.93 -18.58
CA GLY A 19 2.97 -12.32 -19.56
C GLY A 19 2.36 -13.69 -19.25
N GLN A 20 3.13 -14.62 -18.68
CA GLN A 20 2.63 -15.93 -18.33
C GLN A 20 1.68 -15.89 -17.12
N ILE A 21 2.00 -15.09 -16.11
CA ILE A 21 1.14 -14.84 -14.95
C ILE A 21 -0.16 -14.19 -15.39
N GLU A 22 -0.08 -13.11 -16.18
CA GLU A 22 -1.26 -12.38 -16.66
C GLU A 22 -2.16 -13.24 -17.53
N TYR A 23 -1.58 -14.15 -18.31
CA TYR A 23 -2.36 -15.14 -19.05
C TYR A 23 -3.16 -16.05 -18.11
N TYR A 24 -2.55 -16.58 -17.05
CA TYR A 24 -3.23 -17.47 -16.09
C TYR A 24 -4.38 -16.76 -15.37
N PHE A 25 -4.15 -15.51 -14.98
CA PHE A 25 -5.14 -14.66 -14.33
C PHE A 25 -6.05 -13.91 -15.30
N SER A 26 -5.95 -14.15 -16.60
CA SER A 26 -6.87 -13.55 -17.57
C SER A 26 -8.30 -14.05 -17.34
N VAL A 27 -9.28 -13.16 -17.52
CA VAL A 27 -10.72 -13.48 -17.38
C VAL A 27 -11.10 -14.71 -18.20
N GLN A 28 -10.55 -14.81 -19.42
CA GLN A 28 -10.81 -15.94 -20.31
C GLN A 28 -10.24 -17.26 -19.78
N ASN A 29 -9.01 -17.26 -19.27
CA ASN A 29 -8.41 -18.46 -18.69
C ASN A 29 -9.15 -18.86 -17.41
N LEU A 30 -9.39 -17.91 -16.51
CA LEU A 30 -10.09 -18.15 -15.25
C LEU A 30 -11.52 -18.70 -15.44
N ALA A 31 -12.23 -18.29 -16.49
CA ALA A 31 -13.56 -18.83 -16.77
C ALA A 31 -13.54 -20.34 -17.06
N GLN A 32 -12.47 -20.84 -17.70
CA GLN A 32 -12.35 -22.23 -18.14
C GLN A 32 -11.50 -23.09 -17.19
N ASP A 33 -10.58 -22.48 -16.45
CA ASP A 33 -9.61 -23.19 -15.61
C ASP A 33 -10.18 -23.52 -14.22
N LEU A 34 -10.81 -24.69 -14.13
CA LEU A 34 -11.34 -25.21 -12.87
C LEU A 34 -10.24 -25.50 -11.84
N PHE A 35 -9.01 -25.79 -12.26
CA PHE A 35 -7.93 -26.04 -11.32
C PHE A 35 -7.58 -24.75 -10.58
N LEU A 36 -7.41 -23.65 -11.31
CA LEU A 36 -7.13 -22.35 -10.70
C LEU A 36 -8.27 -21.90 -9.78
N ARG A 37 -9.53 -22.10 -10.20
CA ARG A 37 -10.72 -21.77 -9.39
C ARG A 37 -10.86 -22.60 -8.12
N LYS A 38 -10.45 -23.87 -8.13
CA LYS A 38 -10.43 -24.73 -6.94
C LYS A 38 -9.37 -24.33 -5.92
N GLN A 39 -8.35 -23.60 -6.36
CA GLN A 39 -7.26 -23.12 -5.51
C GLN A 39 -7.54 -21.71 -4.97
N MET A 40 -8.68 -21.12 -5.33
CA MET A 40 -9.16 -19.86 -4.77
C MET A 40 -9.90 -20.11 -3.46
N ASP A 41 -9.57 -19.31 -2.47
CA ASP A 41 -10.35 -19.19 -1.24
C ASP A 41 -11.64 -18.38 -1.47
N SER A 42 -12.49 -18.29 -0.43
CA SER A 42 -13.72 -17.48 -0.45
C SER A 42 -13.51 -16.00 -0.80
N ARG A 43 -12.28 -15.49 -0.66
CA ARG A 43 -11.85 -14.12 -1.03
C ARG A 43 -11.00 -14.07 -2.31
N GLY A 44 -10.95 -15.16 -3.08
CA GLY A 44 -10.21 -15.24 -4.35
C GLY A 44 -8.69 -15.35 -4.22
N TRP A 45 -8.16 -15.51 -3.00
CA TRP A 45 -6.73 -15.64 -2.76
C TRP A 45 -6.20 -17.00 -3.19
N ILE A 46 -5.01 -16.99 -3.79
CA ILE A 46 -4.25 -18.16 -4.23
C ILE A 46 -2.83 -18.04 -3.70
N SER A 47 -2.26 -19.16 -3.22
CA SER A 47 -0.88 -19.20 -2.72
C SER A 47 0.15 -18.95 -3.83
N ILE A 48 1.12 -18.06 -3.61
CA ILE A 48 2.20 -17.78 -4.56
C ILE A 48 3.12 -19.00 -4.78
N PRO A 49 3.51 -19.77 -3.75
CA PRO A 49 4.20 -21.04 -3.93
C PRO A 49 3.51 -22.00 -4.92
N LEU A 50 2.17 -22.01 -4.93
CA LEU A 50 1.41 -22.81 -5.89
C LEU A 50 1.61 -22.28 -7.32
N ILE A 51 1.53 -20.96 -7.54
CA ILE A 51 1.78 -20.35 -8.85
C ILE A 51 3.22 -20.63 -9.30
N ALA A 52 4.19 -20.52 -8.39
CA ALA A 52 5.60 -20.84 -8.64
C ALA A 52 5.82 -22.32 -9.02
N SER A 53 4.90 -23.21 -8.61
CA SER A 53 4.97 -24.63 -8.95
C SER A 53 4.48 -24.97 -10.38
N PHE A 54 3.85 -24.02 -11.08
CA PHE A 54 3.30 -24.29 -12.42
C PHE A 54 4.41 -24.56 -13.43
N ASN A 55 4.19 -25.55 -14.30
CA ASN A 55 5.20 -26.01 -15.26
C ASN A 55 5.80 -24.88 -16.11
N ARG A 56 4.97 -23.94 -16.61
CA ARG A 56 5.48 -22.81 -17.41
C ARG A 56 6.23 -21.77 -16.58
N VAL A 57 5.87 -21.59 -15.31
CA VAL A 57 6.59 -20.70 -14.40
C VAL A 57 7.94 -21.31 -14.04
N LYS A 58 7.97 -22.59 -13.69
CA LYS A 58 9.20 -23.36 -13.38
C LYS A 58 10.20 -23.42 -14.53
N GLN A 59 9.72 -23.38 -15.77
CA GLN A 59 10.57 -23.32 -16.97
C GLN A 59 11.27 -21.98 -17.13
N LEU A 60 10.73 -20.90 -16.55
CA LEU A 60 11.31 -19.56 -16.61
C LEU A 60 12.19 -19.27 -15.40
N THR A 61 11.75 -19.67 -14.20
CA THR A 61 12.50 -19.46 -12.96
C THR A 61 12.13 -20.50 -11.90
N LEU A 62 13.08 -20.82 -11.02
CA LEU A 62 12.85 -21.58 -9.78
C LEU A 62 12.89 -20.69 -8.54
N ASP A 63 13.22 -19.42 -8.71
CA ASP A 63 13.31 -18.44 -7.65
C ASP A 63 11.93 -17.82 -7.37
N ALA A 64 11.42 -18.07 -6.17
CA ALA A 64 10.13 -17.55 -5.72
C ALA A 64 10.15 -16.03 -5.51
N GLU A 65 11.30 -15.42 -5.20
CA GLU A 65 11.41 -13.97 -5.04
C GLU A 65 11.15 -13.27 -6.38
N ILE A 66 11.71 -13.79 -7.48
CA ILE A 66 11.46 -13.27 -8.83
C ILE A 66 9.97 -13.36 -9.17
N VAL A 67 9.30 -14.45 -8.79
CA VAL A 67 7.85 -14.60 -9.01
C VAL A 67 7.08 -13.54 -8.23
N ARG A 68 7.37 -13.34 -6.94
CA ARG A 68 6.72 -12.31 -6.11
C ARG A 68 6.92 -10.90 -6.66
N ASP A 69 8.14 -10.58 -7.07
CA ASP A 69 8.46 -9.27 -7.64
C ASP A 69 7.67 -9.03 -8.92
N VAL A 70 7.63 -10.01 -9.83
CA VAL A 70 6.87 -9.89 -11.08
C VAL A 70 5.36 -9.80 -10.82
N LEU A 71 4.84 -10.53 -9.83
CA LEU A 71 3.43 -10.41 -9.43
C LEU A 71 3.08 -8.99 -8.97
N ARG A 72 3.98 -8.32 -8.23
CA ARG A 72 3.79 -6.92 -7.79
C ARG A 72 3.82 -5.92 -8.94
N LEU A 73 4.49 -6.25 -10.04
CA LEU A 73 4.54 -5.40 -11.23
C LEU A 73 3.26 -5.46 -12.05
N SER A 74 2.50 -6.57 -11.98
CA SER A 74 1.32 -6.75 -12.81
C SER A 74 0.16 -5.83 -12.38
N SER A 75 -0.51 -5.23 -13.35
CA SER A 75 -1.71 -4.43 -13.14
C SER A 75 -2.99 -5.25 -12.96
N LEU A 76 -2.98 -6.54 -13.33
CA LEU A 76 -4.17 -7.41 -13.31
C LEU A 76 -4.37 -8.10 -11.95
N VAL A 77 -3.27 -8.37 -11.24
CA VAL A 77 -3.31 -9.08 -9.96
C VAL A 77 -2.88 -8.16 -8.83
N GLU A 78 -3.24 -8.55 -7.61
CA GLU A 78 -2.77 -7.90 -6.39
C GLU A 78 -2.15 -8.94 -5.46
N VAL A 79 -1.06 -8.56 -4.82
CA VAL A 79 -0.33 -9.40 -3.86
C VAL A 79 -0.73 -8.96 -2.45
N HIS A 80 -1.09 -9.93 -1.61
CA HIS A 80 -1.44 -9.68 -0.22
C HIS A 80 -0.26 -9.05 0.54
N VAL A 81 -0.54 -8.27 1.60
CA VAL A 81 0.47 -7.60 2.44
C VAL A 81 1.50 -8.58 3.00
N GLY A 82 1.08 -9.79 3.35
CA GLY A 82 1.96 -10.86 3.81
C GLY A 82 2.91 -11.42 2.75
N GLY A 83 2.70 -11.13 1.46
CA GLY A 83 3.60 -11.53 0.38
C GLY A 83 3.51 -13.00 -0.07
N ASP A 84 2.58 -13.78 0.49
CA ASP A 84 2.42 -15.21 0.19
C ASP A 84 1.19 -15.55 -0.65
N HIS A 85 0.27 -14.60 -0.83
CA HIS A 85 -0.98 -14.80 -1.55
C HIS A 85 -1.15 -13.76 -2.65
N VAL A 86 -1.78 -14.18 -3.75
CA VAL A 86 -2.14 -13.34 -4.89
C VAL A 86 -3.61 -13.57 -5.24
N ARG A 87 -4.31 -12.52 -5.64
CA ARG A 87 -5.64 -12.64 -6.25
C ARG A 87 -5.77 -11.75 -7.47
N LEU A 88 -6.83 -11.96 -8.24
CA LEU A 88 -7.19 -11.05 -9.32
C LEU A 88 -7.69 -9.72 -8.74
N LYS A 89 -7.19 -8.58 -9.21
CA LYS A 89 -7.51 -7.26 -8.66
C LYS A 89 -8.98 -6.88 -8.87
N ASN A 90 -9.56 -7.29 -9.99
CA ASN A 90 -10.95 -7.00 -10.36
C ASN A 90 -11.68 -8.30 -10.69
N GLN A 91 -12.99 -8.36 -10.45
CA GLN A 91 -13.85 -9.49 -10.81
C GLN A 91 -13.44 -10.86 -10.22
N TRP A 92 -12.59 -10.92 -9.19
CA TRP A 92 -12.21 -12.19 -8.57
C TRP A 92 -13.43 -12.97 -8.04
N SER A 93 -14.43 -12.27 -7.50
CA SER A 93 -15.61 -12.86 -6.85
C SER A 93 -16.46 -13.73 -7.78
N GLN A 94 -16.45 -13.46 -9.09
CA GLN A 94 -17.22 -14.25 -10.07
C GLN A 94 -16.58 -15.61 -10.38
N PHE A 95 -15.31 -15.80 -10.01
CA PHE A 95 -14.55 -17.03 -10.27
C PHE A 95 -14.48 -17.95 -9.05
N VAL A 96 -14.71 -17.42 -7.85
CA VAL A 96 -14.78 -18.18 -6.60
C VAL A 96 -15.90 -19.21 -6.69
N LEU A 97 -15.62 -20.44 -6.26
CA LEU A 97 -16.60 -21.51 -6.23
C LEU A 97 -17.52 -21.39 -5.00
N PRO A 98 -18.79 -21.81 -5.07
CA PRO A 98 -19.68 -21.81 -3.90
C PRO A 98 -19.18 -22.65 -2.73
N ASP A 99 -18.37 -23.67 -3.01
CA ASP A 99 -17.75 -24.59 -2.05
C ASP A 99 -16.28 -24.20 -1.74
N ALA A 100 -15.91 -22.94 -1.99
CA ALA A 100 -14.55 -22.47 -1.72
C ALA A 100 -14.27 -22.45 -0.20
N PRO A 101 -13.07 -22.84 0.24
CA PRO A 101 -12.70 -22.81 1.65
C PRO A 101 -12.72 -21.37 2.19
N SER A 102 -13.06 -21.24 3.48
CA SER A 102 -12.99 -19.95 4.17
C SER A 102 -11.58 -19.38 4.08
N SER A 103 -11.47 -18.13 3.61
CA SER A 103 -10.17 -17.49 3.46
C SER A 103 -9.46 -17.34 4.80
N SER A 104 -8.21 -17.79 4.84
CA SER A 104 -7.31 -17.63 5.98
C SER A 104 -6.61 -16.27 6.02
N VAL A 105 -6.78 -15.48 4.95
CA VAL A 105 -6.08 -14.21 4.75
C VAL A 105 -6.89 -13.07 5.35
N ASN A 106 -6.38 -12.49 6.44
CA ASN A 106 -7.01 -11.38 7.13
C ASN A 106 -6.74 -10.07 6.37
N ASP A 107 -7.66 -9.73 5.47
CA ASP A 107 -7.68 -8.47 4.74
C ASP A 107 -8.12 -7.36 5.71
N MET A 108 -7.16 -6.72 6.40
CA MET A 108 -7.41 -5.57 7.30
C MET A 108 -7.86 -4.30 6.56
N SER A 109 -8.40 -4.42 5.33
CA SER A 109 -8.84 -3.29 4.51
C SER A 109 -10.33 -2.96 4.66
N GLN A 110 -11.05 -3.61 5.58
CA GLN A 110 -12.35 -3.12 6.02
C GLN A 110 -12.11 -2.23 7.24
N PRO A 111 -12.32 -0.90 7.16
CA PRO A 111 -12.55 -0.16 8.38
C PRO A 111 -13.75 -0.81 9.05
N ASP A 112 -13.60 -1.25 10.29
CA ASP A 112 -14.73 -1.55 11.15
C ASP A 112 -15.67 -0.34 11.13
N GLU A 113 -16.73 -0.41 10.31
CA GLU A 113 -17.93 0.40 10.51
C GLU A 113 -18.59 -0.11 11.80
N LEU A 114 -18.02 0.27 12.94
CA LEU A 114 -18.74 0.28 14.19
C LEU A 114 -19.72 1.44 14.12
N GLY A 115 -20.94 1.08 13.74
CA GLY A 115 -22.11 1.92 13.76
C GLY A 115 -22.38 2.52 15.15
N GLU A 116 -23.06 3.65 15.06
CA GLU A 116 -23.62 4.53 16.07
C GLU A 116 -24.18 3.82 17.32
N ASP A 117 -23.97 4.46 18.48
CA ASP A 117 -25.03 5.03 19.32
C ASP A 117 -24.59 5.06 20.78
N THR A 118 -24.31 6.26 21.29
CA THR A 118 -24.84 6.71 22.59
C THR A 118 -24.61 8.21 22.65
N THR A 119 -25.73 8.92 22.58
CA THR A 119 -25.94 10.24 23.17
C THR A 119 -25.09 10.41 24.44
N TYR A 120 -24.09 11.28 24.40
CA TYR A 120 -23.55 11.89 25.62
C TYR A 120 -24.43 13.10 25.89
N GLY A 121 -25.27 12.95 26.91
CA GLY A 121 -26.14 13.99 27.42
C GLY A 121 -25.33 15.19 27.92
N GLU A 122 -25.93 16.35 27.73
CA GLU A 122 -25.60 17.59 28.40
C GLU A 122 -25.69 17.39 29.92
N ASP A 123 -24.58 17.50 30.62
CA ASP A 123 -24.57 17.83 32.05
C ASP A 123 -23.72 19.10 32.18
N ALA A 124 -24.43 20.23 32.26
CA ALA A 124 -23.90 21.52 32.62
C ALA A 124 -23.74 21.55 34.14
N ASP A 125 -22.52 21.75 34.63
CA ASP A 125 -22.26 22.29 35.95
C ASP A 125 -21.59 23.65 35.78
N GLU A 126 -22.40 24.70 35.98
CA GLU A 126 -22.00 26.10 36.18
C GLU A 126 -21.60 26.34 37.65
N ASP A 127 -20.96 27.50 37.88
CA ASP A 127 -20.61 28.17 39.14
C ASP A 127 -19.33 27.67 39.84
N ASP A 128 -18.38 28.48 40.29
CA ASP A 128 -18.19 29.94 40.46
C ASP A 128 -16.65 30.10 40.67
N GLU A 129 -15.94 31.19 40.44
CA GLU A 129 -15.99 32.44 41.21
C GLU A 129 -15.00 33.47 40.60
N GLU A 130 -15.31 34.73 40.84
CA GLU A 130 -14.76 35.97 40.26
C GLU A 130 -13.36 36.33 40.78
N ASP A 131 -12.52 36.95 39.93
CA ASP A 131 -11.53 37.92 40.39
C ASP A 131 -11.39 39.05 39.35
N ASP A 132 -11.86 40.22 39.75
CA ASP A 132 -12.01 41.43 38.96
C ASP A 132 -11.00 42.49 39.47
N VAL A 133 -9.92 42.78 38.73
CA VAL A 133 -9.09 43.99 38.97
C VAL A 133 -8.53 44.63 37.67
N VAL A 134 -9.33 45.57 37.17
CA VAL A 134 -9.08 46.84 36.44
C VAL A 134 -7.70 47.14 35.80
N PHE A 135 -7.80 47.56 34.54
CA PHE A 135 -6.88 48.21 33.61
C PHE A 135 -6.05 49.41 34.14
N VAL A 136 -4.80 49.51 33.67
CA VAL A 136 -4.18 50.81 33.34
C VAL A 136 -3.56 50.78 31.93
N LEU A 137 -3.99 51.74 31.13
CA LEU A 137 -3.62 52.04 29.74
C LEU A 137 -2.16 52.51 29.57
N GLY A 138 -1.58 52.17 28.42
CA GLY A 138 -0.41 52.81 27.80
C GLY A 138 0.75 51.85 27.60
N ARG A 139 1.49 51.82 26.49
CA ARG A 139 1.60 52.70 25.33
C ARG A 139 2.63 52.01 24.40
N ASP A 140 2.47 52.22 23.10
CA ASP A 140 3.52 52.20 22.07
C ASP A 140 4.23 50.86 21.78
N ALA A 141 3.98 50.26 20.61
CA ALA A 141 4.61 50.57 19.33
C ALA A 141 5.83 49.67 19.02
N GLY A 142 5.73 48.99 17.88
CA GLY A 142 6.85 48.73 16.98
C GLY A 142 8.03 47.91 17.52
N ARG A 143 8.07 46.63 17.16
CA ARG A 143 9.33 45.95 16.83
C ARG A 143 9.01 44.82 15.84
N SER A 144 9.01 45.07 14.53
CA SER A 144 10.18 45.16 13.65
C SER A 144 11.15 44.00 13.87
N TRP A 145 10.92 42.96 13.08
CA TRP A 145 11.89 41.98 12.62
C TRP A 145 13.20 42.66 12.19
N THR A 146 14.36 42.21 12.68
CA THR A 146 15.71 42.28 12.04
C THR A 146 16.78 41.66 12.97
N PRO A 147 17.97 41.30 12.45
CA PRO A 147 18.47 39.93 12.57
C PRO A 147 19.90 39.88 13.17
N ASP A 148 20.54 38.73 12.95
CA ASP A 148 21.99 38.52 12.89
C ASP A 148 22.65 37.97 14.15
N GLN A 149 23.15 36.75 14.00
CA GLN A 149 24.40 36.37 14.62
C GLN A 149 25.01 35.24 13.79
N ARG A 150 26.13 35.53 13.11
CA ARG A 150 27.45 35.02 13.54
C ARG A 150 28.57 35.31 12.54
N PHE A 151 29.40 36.26 12.97
CA PHE A 151 30.86 36.35 12.83
C PHE A 151 31.48 36.52 11.44
N SER A 152 31.81 37.79 11.17
CA SER A 152 33.02 38.18 10.45
C SER A 152 34.28 37.67 11.15
N ASN A 153 35.28 37.24 10.37
CA ASN A 153 36.64 37.76 10.49
C ASN A 153 37.40 37.59 9.15
N GLN A 154 37.80 38.74 8.61
CA GLN A 154 38.71 38.96 7.47
C GLN A 154 40.12 38.41 7.77
N ALA A 155 40.73 37.67 6.85
CA ALA A 155 41.71 38.10 5.83
C ALA A 155 43.04 38.66 6.37
N THR A 156 44.17 38.02 6.01
CA THR A 156 45.27 38.57 5.17
C THR A 156 46.42 37.55 5.03
N PRO A 157 47.33 37.72 4.03
CA PRO A 157 48.02 36.65 3.32
C PRO A 157 49.49 36.50 3.73
N ASN A 158 50.17 35.42 3.30
CA ASN A 158 51.60 35.52 3.05
C ASN A 158 52.09 34.51 2.00
N ALA A 159 52.99 34.99 1.15
CA ALA A 159 53.63 34.34 0.02
C ALA A 159 54.98 33.70 0.41
N ASN A 160 55.59 33.05 -0.59
CA ASN A 160 56.99 32.57 -0.70
C ASN A 160 57.33 31.29 0.07
N HIS A 161 58.03 30.29 -0.48
CA HIS A 161 58.89 30.15 -1.67
C HIS A 161 58.68 28.75 -2.28
#